data_AF-A0A832NKH9-F1
#
_entry.id   AF-A0A832NKH9-F1
#
_cell.length_a   1.000
_cell.length_b   1.000
_cell.length_c   1.000
_cell.angle_alpha   90.00
_cell.angle_beta   90.00
_cell.angle_gamma   90.00
#
_symmetry.space_group_name_H-M   'P 1'
#
loop_
_entity.id
_entity.type
_entity.pdbx_description
1 polymer ?
#
loop_
_entity_poly.entity_id
_entity_poly.type
_entity_poly.pdbx_seq_one_letter_code
_entity_poly.pdbx_strand_id
1 'polypeptide(L)'
;MVCDVAISRNLRMVMKTNIRISSGFTLIELIIVVVILGVLAAVVAPRFIDLQDESHRAVINATASTMQSSVNLLRGKAAMAENKGGCRGSDFSFDYMGGEVCMEGGRYGAPFTTVGISGNATYSKRLWDVLVASPEIQTGEVGKGTGWFDSYSGNCADEDGNESKVYCWEYYVNGVPLARLVYSAANGAGTVRLEWLE
;
A
#
# COMPACT_ATOMS: atom_id res chain seq x y z
N MET A 1 -71.47 34.90 38.93
CA MET A 1 -72.41 34.59 37.84
C MET A 1 -71.88 33.34 37.17
N VAL A 2 -72.54 32.23 37.48
CA VAL A 2 -72.24 30.90 36.95
C VAL A 2 -72.52 30.91 35.44
N CYS A 3 -71.66 30.28 34.65
CA CYS A 3 -72.12 29.53 33.48
C CYS A 3 -71.12 28.42 33.19
N ASP A 4 -71.40 27.31 33.85
CA ASP A 4 -71.02 25.96 33.50
C ASP A 4 -71.63 25.61 32.14
N VAL A 5 -70.83 25.16 31.17
CA VAL A 5 -71.27 24.25 30.10
C VAL A 5 -70.12 23.30 29.78
N ALA A 6 -70.23 22.10 30.34
CA ALA A 6 -69.51 20.91 29.91
C ALA A 6 -69.65 20.67 28.40
N ILE A 7 -68.60 20.15 27.76
CA ILE A 7 -68.68 18.99 26.86
C ILE A 7 -67.32 18.27 26.91
N SER A 8 -67.34 17.15 27.62
CA SER A 8 -66.45 16.03 27.42
C SER A 8 -66.55 15.55 25.97
N ARG A 9 -65.41 15.42 25.28
CA ARG A 9 -65.25 14.39 24.24
C ARG A 9 -63.79 13.99 24.14
N ASN A 10 -63.53 12.83 24.74
CA ASN A 10 -62.38 11.97 24.50
C ASN A 10 -61.99 11.95 23.02
N LEU A 11 -60.77 12.33 22.69
CA LEU A 11 -60.14 11.89 21.45
C LEU A 11 -58.67 11.50 21.72
N ARG A 12 -58.48 10.36 22.39
CA ARG A 12 -57.22 9.61 22.27
C ARG A 12 -57.20 8.99 20.87
N MET A 13 -56.50 9.62 19.94
CA MET A 13 -56.16 8.99 18.67
C MET A 13 -55.06 7.94 18.94
N VAL A 14 -55.47 6.71 19.23
CA VAL A 14 -54.55 5.57 19.28
C VAL A 14 -54.20 5.22 17.84
N MET A 15 -52.97 5.51 17.45
CA MET A 15 -52.39 5.08 16.18
C MET A 15 -52.26 3.55 16.22
N LYS A 16 -53.23 2.85 15.64
CA LYS A 16 -53.22 1.38 15.55
C LYS A 16 -52.37 0.98 14.35
N THR A 17 -51.06 0.89 14.56
CA THR A 17 -50.15 0.31 13.57
C THR A 17 -50.38 -1.21 13.55
N ASN A 18 -51.25 -1.68 12.67
CA ASN A 18 -51.43 -3.11 12.39
C ASN A 18 -50.26 -3.59 11.51
N ILE A 19 -49.11 -3.89 12.11
CA ILE A 19 -48.14 -4.77 11.46
C ILE A 19 -48.51 -6.19 11.86
N ARG A 20 -49.33 -6.85 11.03
CA ARG A 20 -49.48 -8.30 11.11
C ARG A 20 -48.45 -8.93 10.18
N ILE A 21 -47.31 -9.32 10.76
CA ILE A 21 -46.38 -10.24 10.10
C ILE A 21 -46.23 -11.43 11.05
N SER A 22 -46.84 -12.55 10.68
CA SER A 22 -46.42 -13.85 11.18
C SER A 22 -46.87 -14.93 10.20
N SER A 23 -46.28 -14.90 9.02
CA SER A 23 -46.05 -16.10 8.23
C SER A 23 -44.70 -16.65 8.68
N GLY A 24 -44.69 -17.75 9.42
CA GLY A 24 -43.45 -18.43 9.78
C GLY A 24 -42.73 -18.95 8.53
N PHE A 25 -41.41 -18.75 8.48
CA PHE A 25 -40.56 -19.39 7.47
C PHE A 25 -40.75 -20.92 7.53
N THR A 26 -40.84 -21.57 6.38
CA THR A 26 -40.92 -23.03 6.36
C THR A 26 -39.52 -23.63 6.61
N LEU A 27 -39.44 -24.77 7.30
CA LEU A 27 -38.17 -25.45 7.56
C LEU A 27 -37.44 -25.78 6.24
N ILE A 28 -38.19 -26.16 5.22
CA ILE A 28 -37.64 -26.52 3.90
C ILE A 28 -37.04 -25.31 3.17
N GLU A 29 -37.64 -24.12 3.33
CA GLU A 29 -37.13 -22.89 2.72
C GLU A 29 -35.78 -22.49 3.29
N LEU A 30 -35.57 -22.66 4.61
CA LEU A 30 -34.25 -22.45 5.22
C LEU A 30 -33.23 -23.50 4.74
N ILE A 31 -33.64 -24.78 4.61
CA ILE A 31 -32.76 -25.86 4.16
C ILE A 31 -32.28 -25.63 2.73
N ILE A 32 -33.18 -25.27 1.82
CA ILE A 32 -32.81 -25.02 0.42
C ILE A 32 -31.81 -23.86 0.32
N VAL A 33 -31.99 -22.80 1.11
CA VAL A 33 -31.07 -21.66 1.12
C VAL A 33 -29.66 -22.08 1.54
N VAL A 34 -29.51 -22.84 2.63
CA VAL A 34 -28.16 -23.27 3.07
C VAL A 34 -27.52 -24.27 2.11
N VAL A 35 -28.31 -25.11 1.42
CA VAL A 35 -27.81 -26.00 0.37
C VAL A 35 -27.29 -25.20 -0.82
N ILE A 36 -28.05 -24.20 -1.29
CA ILE A 36 -27.62 -23.32 -2.38
C ILE A 36 -26.35 -22.56 -1.98
N LEU A 37 -26.31 -21.98 -0.77
CA LEU A 37 -25.11 -21.29 -0.27
C LEU A 37 -23.91 -22.24 -0.17
N GLY A 38 -24.12 -23.50 0.23
CA GLY A 38 -23.07 -24.53 0.27
C GLY A 38 -22.47 -24.83 -1.10
N VAL A 39 -23.30 -25.00 -2.13
CA VAL A 39 -22.84 -25.26 -3.50
C VAL A 39 -22.09 -24.04 -4.07
N LEU A 40 -22.64 -22.84 -3.86
CA LEU A 40 -21.98 -21.60 -4.30
C LEU A 40 -20.61 -21.42 -3.64
N ALA A 41 -20.51 -21.66 -2.32
CA ALA A 41 -19.24 -21.56 -1.60
C ALA A 41 -18.20 -22.56 -2.13
N ALA A 42 -18.59 -23.82 -2.42
CA ALA A 42 -17.69 -24.85 -2.91
C ALA A 42 -17.05 -24.50 -4.27
N VAL A 43 -17.78 -23.82 -5.16
CA VAL A 43 -17.27 -23.41 -6.48
C VAL A 43 -16.45 -22.12 -6.41
N VAL A 44 -16.84 -21.17 -5.54
CA VAL A 44 -16.18 -19.86 -5.45
C VAL A 44 -14.86 -19.92 -4.69
N ALA A 45 -14.76 -20.77 -3.65
CA ALA A 45 -13.58 -20.86 -2.79
C ALA A 45 -12.24 -21.02 -3.52
N PRO A 46 -12.04 -21.99 -4.46
CA PRO A 46 -10.75 -22.16 -5.12
C PRO A 46 -10.36 -20.95 -5.97
N ARG A 47 -11.29 -20.39 -6.77
CA ARG A 47 -11.02 -19.18 -7.57
C ARG A 47 -10.67 -17.97 -6.71
N PHE A 48 -11.27 -17.85 -5.53
CA PHE A 48 -10.98 -16.75 -4.63
C PHE A 48 -9.53 -16.79 -4.10
N ILE A 49 -8.93 -17.98 -3.99
CA ILE A 49 -7.52 -18.14 -3.60
C ILE A 49 -6.61 -17.75 -4.76
N ASP A 50 -6.85 -18.28 -5.96
CA ASP A 50 -6.05 -17.96 -7.15
C ASP A 50 -6.04 -16.45 -7.44
N LEU A 51 -7.20 -15.80 -7.33
CA LEU A 51 -7.33 -14.35 -7.51
C LEU A 51 -6.55 -13.54 -6.46
N GLN A 52 -6.43 -14.03 -5.23
CA GLN A 52 -5.62 -13.36 -4.21
C GLN A 52 -4.14 -13.40 -4.60
N ASP A 53 -3.62 -14.56 -5.00
CA ASP A 53 -2.23 -14.72 -5.42
C ASP A 53 -1.90 -13.84 -6.64
N GLU A 54 -2.79 -13.82 -7.65
CA GLU A 54 -2.67 -12.93 -8.80
C GLU A 54 -2.70 -11.45 -8.39
N SER A 55 -3.54 -11.08 -7.42
CA SER A 55 -3.61 -9.70 -6.92
C SER A 55 -2.31 -9.27 -6.25
N HIS A 56 -1.68 -10.15 -5.47
CA HIS A 56 -0.39 -9.88 -4.85
C HIS A 56 0.70 -9.71 -5.90
N ARG A 57 0.76 -10.61 -6.90
CA ARG A 57 1.71 -10.49 -8.01
C ARG A 57 1.51 -9.21 -8.81
N ALA A 58 0.26 -8.79 -9.04
CA ALA A 58 -0.06 -7.55 -9.73
C ALA A 58 0.42 -6.31 -8.95
N VAL A 59 0.19 -6.27 -7.63
CA VAL A 59 0.70 -5.20 -6.76
C VAL A 59 2.22 -5.13 -6.79
N ILE A 60 2.89 -6.29 -6.72
CA ILE A 60 4.35 -6.37 -6.75
C ILE A 60 4.90 -5.79 -8.06
N ASN A 61 4.39 -6.26 -9.20
CA ASN A 61 4.80 -5.79 -10.53
C ASN A 61 4.49 -4.31 -10.77
N ALA A 62 3.33 -3.85 -10.32
CA ALA A 62 2.95 -2.44 -10.38
C ALA A 62 3.90 -1.56 -9.56
N THR A 63 4.31 -2.04 -8.38
CA THR A 63 5.25 -1.33 -7.51
C THR A 63 6.63 -1.19 -8.17
N ALA A 64 7.14 -2.27 -8.75
CA ALA A 64 8.41 -2.25 -9.48
C ALA A 64 8.39 -1.28 -10.68
N SER A 65 7.30 -1.31 -11.45
CA SER A 65 7.09 -0.41 -12.60
C SER A 65 6.98 1.05 -12.19
N THR A 66 6.30 1.31 -11.07
CA THR A 66 6.18 2.66 -10.49
C THR A 66 7.53 3.18 -10.07
N MET A 67 8.32 2.37 -9.34
CA MET A 67 9.67 2.74 -8.93
C MET A 67 10.55 3.09 -10.14
N GLN A 68 10.58 2.24 -11.17
CA GLN A 68 11.37 2.51 -12.39
C GLN A 68 10.94 3.79 -13.10
N SER A 69 9.63 4.06 -13.14
CA SER A 69 9.07 5.27 -13.75
C SER A 69 9.47 6.52 -12.96
N SER A 70 9.37 6.47 -11.62
CA SER A 70 9.76 7.57 -10.74
C SER A 70 11.25 7.86 -10.80
N VAL A 71 12.11 6.84 -10.89
CA VAL A 71 13.54 7.03 -11.13
C VAL A 71 13.76 7.84 -12.40
N ASN A 72 13.16 7.42 -13.51
CA ASN A 72 13.29 8.12 -14.79
C ASN A 72 12.76 9.56 -14.73
N LEU A 73 11.65 9.78 -14.04
CA LEU A 73 11.09 11.11 -13.82
C LEU A 73 12.04 12.01 -13.01
N LEU A 74 12.59 11.51 -11.91
CA LEU A 74 13.51 12.27 -11.06
C LEU A 74 14.83 12.56 -11.77
N ARG A 75 15.30 11.65 -12.63
CA ARG A 75 16.44 11.89 -13.53
C ARG A 75 16.15 13.04 -14.50
N GLY A 76 14.97 13.03 -15.12
CA GLY A 76 14.53 14.12 -15.99
C GLY A 76 14.39 15.45 -15.24
N LYS A 77 13.90 15.42 -14.00
CA LYS A 77 13.83 16.62 -13.15
C LYS A 77 15.24 17.13 -12.80
N ALA A 78 16.16 16.23 -12.44
CA ALA A 78 17.54 16.56 -12.11
C ALA A 78 18.27 17.21 -13.30
N ALA A 79 18.04 16.71 -14.53
CA ALA A 79 18.57 17.31 -15.77
C ALA A 79 18.32 18.82 -15.89
N MET A 80 17.21 19.31 -15.35
CA MET A 80 16.78 20.70 -15.46
C MET A 80 16.94 21.50 -14.15
N ALA A 81 17.23 20.82 -13.04
CA ALA A 81 17.34 21.45 -11.73
C ALA A 81 18.71 22.13 -11.51
N GLU A 82 18.81 22.95 -10.47
CA GLU A 82 20.08 23.49 -9.98
C GLU A 82 20.61 22.61 -8.85
N ASN A 83 21.94 22.47 -8.77
CA ASN A 83 22.55 21.73 -7.67
C ASN A 83 22.45 22.55 -6.37
N LYS A 84 21.88 21.98 -5.32
CA LYS A 84 21.80 22.62 -3.99
C LYS A 84 22.98 22.29 -3.07
N GLY A 85 23.60 21.12 -3.27
CA GLY A 85 24.80 20.70 -2.56
C GLY A 85 24.58 20.28 -1.09
N GLY A 86 23.34 20.06 -0.62
CA GLY A 86 23.08 19.65 0.77
C GLY A 86 23.30 18.16 1.05
N CYS A 87 23.53 17.36 0.00
CA CYS A 87 23.81 15.94 0.08
C CYS A 87 25.31 15.65 0.23
N ARG A 88 25.72 14.98 1.31
CA ARG A 88 27.11 14.55 1.53
C ARG A 88 27.43 13.33 0.65
N GLY A 89 28.51 13.42 -0.13
CA GLY A 89 28.98 12.32 -0.98
C GLY A 89 28.13 12.09 -2.25
N SER A 90 27.28 13.06 -2.62
CA SER A 90 26.59 13.08 -3.91
C SER A 90 27.28 14.01 -4.89
N ASP A 91 27.19 13.71 -6.18
CA ASP A 91 27.63 14.63 -7.23
C ASP A 91 26.60 15.74 -7.52
N PHE A 92 25.31 15.50 -7.23
CA PHE A 92 24.23 16.45 -7.49
C PHE A 92 23.03 16.26 -6.54
N SER A 93 22.31 17.34 -6.24
CA SER A 93 21.09 17.31 -5.41
C SER A 93 20.14 18.44 -5.79
N PHE A 94 18.84 18.23 -5.59
CA PHE A 94 17.82 19.25 -5.89
C PHE A 94 16.63 19.18 -4.93
N ASP A 95 15.86 20.27 -4.85
CA ASP A 95 14.68 20.36 -3.98
C ASP A 95 13.51 19.50 -4.46
N TYR A 96 12.97 18.72 -3.54
CA TYR A 96 11.82 17.86 -3.74
C TYR A 96 11.07 17.68 -2.42
N MET A 97 9.77 18.03 -2.41
CA MET A 97 8.88 17.84 -1.27
C MET A 97 9.38 18.46 0.05
N GLY A 98 9.99 19.65 -0.01
CA GLY A 98 10.48 20.37 1.18
C GLY A 98 11.77 19.81 1.78
N GLY A 99 12.41 18.87 1.09
CA GLY A 99 13.78 18.44 1.33
C GLY A 99 14.56 18.33 0.03
N GLU A 100 15.65 17.59 0.04
CA GLU A 100 16.52 17.37 -1.11
C GLU A 100 16.59 15.90 -1.48
N VAL A 101 16.59 15.64 -2.79
CA VAL A 101 16.89 14.32 -3.36
C VAL A 101 18.32 14.33 -3.85
N CYS A 102 19.11 13.38 -3.36
CA CYS A 102 20.52 13.23 -3.68
C CYS A 102 20.70 12.27 -4.85
N MET A 103 21.47 12.67 -5.86
CA MET A 103 21.70 11.91 -7.07
C MET A 103 23.12 11.37 -7.13
N GLU A 104 23.26 10.11 -7.53
CA GLU A 104 24.52 9.43 -7.78
C GLU A 104 24.90 9.55 -9.25
N GLY A 105 26.13 9.95 -9.59
CA GLY A 105 26.55 10.13 -11.00
C GLY A 105 26.10 11.47 -11.60
N GLY A 106 25.79 12.45 -10.76
CA GLY A 106 25.56 13.83 -11.15
C GLY A 106 24.13 14.13 -11.61
N ARG A 107 24.01 15.14 -12.47
CA ARG A 107 22.72 15.73 -12.90
C ARG A 107 21.80 14.75 -13.66
N TYR A 108 22.37 13.74 -14.29
CA TYR A 108 21.64 12.66 -14.98
C TYR A 108 21.66 11.34 -14.19
N GLY A 109 22.21 11.40 -12.99
CA GLY A 109 22.39 10.31 -12.06
C GLY A 109 21.09 9.80 -11.47
N ALA A 110 21.16 8.75 -10.65
CA ALA A 110 19.98 8.14 -10.03
C ALA A 110 19.81 8.58 -8.56
N PRO A 111 18.57 8.72 -8.06
CA PRO A 111 18.35 9.12 -6.67
C PRO A 111 18.86 8.02 -5.73
N PHE A 112 19.75 8.31 -4.80
CA PHE A 112 20.26 7.31 -3.86
C PHE A 112 19.86 7.58 -2.41
N THR A 113 19.62 8.82 -2.03
CA THR A 113 19.14 9.15 -0.67
C THR A 113 18.41 10.49 -0.66
N THR A 114 17.87 10.87 0.49
CA THR A 114 17.16 12.12 0.71
C THR A 114 17.62 12.80 2.00
N VAL A 115 17.59 14.12 2.02
CA VAL A 115 17.94 14.95 3.18
C VAL A 115 16.83 15.96 3.43
N GLY A 116 16.52 16.29 4.68
CA GLY A 116 15.54 17.34 4.99
C GLY A 116 14.06 16.97 4.74
N ILE A 117 13.77 15.85 4.08
CA ILE A 117 12.41 15.30 3.99
C ILE A 117 12.02 14.79 5.40
N SER A 118 10.97 15.39 5.98
CA SER A 118 10.58 15.20 7.38
C SER A 118 10.20 13.74 7.71
N GLY A 119 10.58 13.26 8.90
CA GLY A 119 10.20 11.96 9.46
C GLY A 119 11.39 11.22 10.10
N ASN A 120 11.19 10.57 11.26
CA ASN A 120 12.21 9.72 11.89
C ASN A 120 12.22 8.34 11.23
N ALA A 121 12.68 8.29 9.98
CA ALA A 121 12.62 7.13 9.10
C ALA A 121 14.01 6.78 8.58
N THR A 122 14.29 5.49 8.42
CA THR A 122 15.50 4.95 7.78
C THR A 122 15.66 5.54 6.37
N TYR A 123 16.91 5.62 5.86
CA TYR A 123 17.16 6.11 4.50
C TYR A 123 16.39 5.33 3.42
N SER A 124 16.25 4.00 3.59
CA SER A 124 15.45 3.12 2.72
C SER A 124 13.98 3.56 2.66
N LYS A 125 13.36 3.84 3.82
CA LYS A 125 11.98 4.30 3.89
C LYS A 125 11.77 5.63 3.18
N ARG A 126 12.62 6.63 3.45
CA ARG A 126 12.46 7.94 2.80
C ARG A 126 12.63 7.87 1.29
N LEU A 127 13.54 7.02 0.82
CA LEU A 127 13.73 6.78 -0.60
C LEU A 127 12.50 6.08 -1.21
N TRP A 128 11.91 5.10 -0.52
CA TRP A 128 10.64 4.50 -0.94
C TRP A 128 9.52 5.53 -1.06
N ASP A 129 9.37 6.40 -0.05
CA ASP A 129 8.32 7.43 -0.03
C ASP A 129 8.45 8.38 -1.24
N VAL A 130 9.67 8.62 -1.73
CA VAL A 130 9.92 9.44 -2.94
C VAL A 130 9.71 8.66 -4.24
N LEU A 131 10.08 7.38 -4.30
CA LEU A 131 10.07 6.59 -5.54
C LEU A 131 8.74 5.89 -5.81
N VAL A 132 8.04 5.45 -4.78
CA VAL A 132 6.82 4.64 -4.91
C VAL A 132 5.64 5.35 -4.25
N ALA A 133 5.83 5.87 -3.04
CA ALA A 133 4.82 6.50 -2.17
C ALA A 133 3.63 5.60 -1.77
N SER A 134 3.07 4.85 -2.71
CA SER A 134 1.99 3.88 -2.52
C SER A 134 2.34 2.58 -3.26
N PRO A 135 2.22 1.41 -2.61
CA PRO A 135 1.74 1.19 -1.24
C PRO A 135 2.72 1.68 -0.15
N GLU A 136 2.20 2.03 1.02
CA GLU A 136 3.03 2.36 2.18
C GLU A 136 3.82 1.12 2.64
N ILE A 137 5.10 1.31 2.95
CA ILE A 137 5.86 0.25 3.64
C ILE A 137 5.45 0.15 5.10
N GLN A 138 5.42 -1.06 5.60
CA GLN A 138 5.11 -1.35 6.99
C GLN A 138 6.37 -1.20 7.83
N THR A 139 6.31 -0.30 8.82
CA THR A 139 7.35 -0.13 9.82
C THR A 139 6.99 -0.94 11.06
N GLY A 140 7.62 -2.10 11.25
CA GLY A 140 7.28 -3.04 12.32
C GLY A 140 8.17 -4.29 12.31
N GLU A 141 7.75 -5.36 12.99
CA GLU A 141 8.41 -6.66 12.90
C GLU A 141 8.31 -7.20 11.45
N VAL A 142 9.45 -7.38 10.80
CA VAL A 142 9.54 -7.93 9.44
C VAL A 142 8.81 -9.28 9.39
N GLY A 143 7.95 -9.46 8.39
CA GLY A 143 7.19 -10.69 8.22
C GLY A 143 5.95 -10.82 9.11
N LYS A 144 5.55 -9.79 9.87
CA LYS A 144 4.21 -9.77 10.50
C LYS A 144 3.18 -9.14 9.56
N GLY A 145 2.53 -9.99 8.75
CA GLY A 145 1.38 -9.59 7.93
C GLY A 145 1.65 -9.68 6.42
N THR A 146 0.89 -8.87 5.66
CA THR A 146 0.96 -8.82 4.20
C THR A 146 1.26 -7.40 3.74
N GLY A 147 2.30 -7.23 2.92
CA GLY A 147 2.74 -5.92 2.45
C GLY A 147 4.24 -5.82 2.25
N TRP A 148 4.70 -4.60 1.94
CA TRP A 148 6.12 -4.29 1.76
C TRP A 148 6.77 -3.93 3.09
N PHE A 149 7.96 -4.48 3.32
CA PHE A 149 8.81 -4.21 4.48
C PHE A 149 10.18 -3.78 4.00
N ASP A 150 10.84 -2.87 4.73
CA ASP A 150 12.24 -2.55 4.47
C ASP A 150 13.13 -3.71 4.91
N SER A 151 14.00 -4.17 4.01
CA SER A 151 15.01 -5.17 4.37
C SER A 151 16.17 -4.45 5.06
N TYR A 152 16.70 -5.03 6.14
CA TYR A 152 17.91 -4.51 6.79
C TYR A 152 19.07 -4.56 5.78
N SER A 153 19.78 -3.43 5.63
CA SER A 153 20.73 -3.15 4.55
C SER A 153 21.90 -4.14 4.40
N GLY A 154 22.18 -4.98 5.40
CA GLY A 154 23.34 -5.88 5.41
C GLY A 154 23.24 -7.12 4.51
N ASN A 155 22.11 -7.35 3.84
CA ASN A 155 21.91 -8.49 2.93
C ASN A 155 21.53 -8.04 1.50
N CYS A 156 21.72 -6.76 1.19
CA CYS A 156 21.32 -6.13 -0.07
C CYS A 156 22.55 -5.76 -0.89
N ALA A 157 23.11 -6.74 -1.58
CA ALA A 157 24.17 -6.50 -2.56
C ALA A 157 23.59 -6.43 -3.97
N ASP A 158 24.18 -5.59 -4.83
CA ASP A 158 23.97 -5.70 -6.26
C ASP A 158 24.62 -6.97 -6.84
N GLU A 159 24.46 -7.20 -8.15
CA GLU A 159 25.01 -8.38 -8.85
C GLU A 159 26.54 -8.47 -8.75
N ASP A 160 27.21 -7.35 -8.44
CA ASP A 160 28.66 -7.22 -8.27
C ASP A 160 29.11 -7.34 -6.80
N GLY A 161 28.19 -7.61 -5.87
CA GLY A 161 28.49 -7.74 -4.44
C GLY A 161 28.65 -6.41 -3.70
N ASN A 162 28.30 -5.28 -4.33
CA ASN A 162 28.38 -3.97 -3.72
C ASN A 162 27.07 -3.61 -3.01
N GLU A 163 27.17 -3.20 -1.75
CA GLU A 163 26.04 -2.79 -0.92
C GLU A 163 25.88 -1.26 -0.88
N SER A 164 26.88 -0.53 -1.38
CA SER A 164 26.89 0.93 -1.34
C SER A 164 25.82 1.46 -2.29
N LYS A 165 24.78 2.09 -1.72
CA LYS A 165 23.65 2.71 -2.45
C LYS A 165 22.69 1.70 -3.09
N VAL A 166 22.65 0.50 -2.52
CA VAL A 166 21.68 -0.55 -2.85
C VAL A 166 20.65 -0.64 -1.73
N TYR A 167 19.38 -0.76 -2.12
CA TYR A 167 18.24 -0.83 -1.22
C TYR A 167 17.36 -1.98 -1.64
N CYS A 168 16.86 -2.78 -0.68
CA CYS A 168 15.83 -3.75 -0.99
C CYS A 168 14.64 -3.64 -0.05
N TRP A 169 13.50 -4.04 -0.61
CA TRP A 169 12.25 -4.20 0.12
C TRP A 169 11.68 -5.56 -0.21
N GLU A 170 11.04 -6.18 0.76
CA GLU A 170 10.47 -7.52 0.62
C GLU A 170 8.97 -7.46 0.79
N TYR A 171 8.26 -8.15 -0.09
CA TYR A 171 6.82 -8.30 -0.03
C TYR A 171 6.48 -9.61 0.66
N TYR A 172 5.76 -9.54 1.78
CA TYR A 172 5.29 -10.70 2.53
C TYR A 172 3.80 -10.91 2.27
N VAL A 173 3.37 -12.17 2.31
CA VAL A 173 1.97 -12.58 2.35
C VAL A 173 1.82 -13.54 3.53
N ASN A 174 1.00 -13.16 4.52
CA ASN A 174 0.80 -13.94 5.75
C ASN A 174 2.11 -14.35 6.45
N GLY A 175 3.12 -13.49 6.37
CA GLY A 175 4.45 -13.71 6.96
C GLY A 175 5.39 -14.62 6.18
N VAL A 176 5.03 -15.04 4.98
CA VAL A 176 5.94 -15.72 4.04
C VAL A 176 6.46 -14.69 3.02
N PRO A 177 7.78 -14.59 2.78
CA PRO A 177 8.31 -13.71 1.75
C PRO A 177 7.95 -14.24 0.35
N LEU A 178 7.40 -13.38 -0.50
CA LEU A 178 6.96 -13.74 -1.86
C LEU A 178 7.88 -13.14 -2.94
N ALA A 179 8.34 -11.90 -2.72
CA ALA A 179 9.21 -11.22 -3.66
C ALA A 179 10.12 -10.21 -2.96
N ARG A 180 11.24 -9.89 -3.59
CA ARG A 180 12.18 -8.85 -3.21
C ARG A 180 12.33 -7.86 -4.35
N LEU A 181 12.14 -6.58 -4.05
CA LEU A 181 12.43 -5.47 -4.94
C LEU A 181 13.78 -4.90 -4.57
N VAL A 182 14.73 -4.91 -5.51
CA VAL A 182 16.08 -4.38 -5.33
C VAL A 182 16.22 -3.13 -6.19
N TYR A 183 16.64 -2.03 -5.57
CA TYR A 183 16.99 -0.79 -6.24
C TYR A 183 18.46 -0.50 -6.03
N SER A 184 19.20 -0.30 -7.13
CA SER A 184 20.60 0.13 -7.07
C SER A 184 20.77 1.47 -7.76
N ALA A 185 21.19 2.47 -6.99
CA ALA A 185 21.66 3.73 -7.54
C ALA A 185 23.15 3.68 -7.91
N ALA A 186 23.83 2.53 -7.75
CA ALA A 186 25.24 2.38 -8.06
C ALA A 186 25.53 2.83 -9.50
N ASN A 187 26.69 3.46 -9.69
CA ASN A 187 27.13 4.00 -10.98
C ASN A 187 26.19 5.05 -11.61
N GLY A 188 25.19 5.54 -10.86
CA GLY A 188 24.22 6.53 -11.32
C GLY A 188 23.17 6.03 -12.31
N ALA A 189 23.06 4.71 -12.48
CA ALA A 189 22.13 4.10 -13.43
C ALA A 189 20.69 3.99 -12.88
N GLY A 190 20.51 3.74 -11.58
CA GLY A 190 19.17 3.64 -10.98
C GLY A 190 18.41 2.42 -11.49
N THR A 191 18.98 1.24 -11.29
CA THR A 191 18.40 -0.03 -11.76
C THR A 191 17.38 -0.55 -10.74
N VAL A 192 16.25 -1.05 -11.25
CA VAL A 192 15.22 -1.71 -10.45
C VAL A 192 15.16 -3.17 -10.90
N ARG A 193 15.31 -4.10 -9.96
CA ARG A 193 15.23 -5.54 -10.19
C ARG A 193 14.17 -6.15 -9.27
N LEU A 194 13.36 -7.05 -9.81
CA LEU A 194 12.37 -7.81 -9.06
C LEU A 194 12.79 -9.27 -9.02
N GLU A 195 12.90 -9.81 -7.81
CA GLU A 195 13.30 -11.20 -7.54
C GLU A 195 12.13 -11.92 -6.87
N TRP A 196 11.70 -13.06 -7.40
CA TRP A 196 10.67 -13.91 -6.77
C TRP A 196 11.35 -14.88 -5.80
N LEU A 197 10.79 -15.03 -4.60
CA LEU A 197 11.39 -15.80 -3.48
C LEU A 197 10.70 -17.15 -3.24
N GLU A 198 10.04 -17.69 -4.27
CA GLU A 198 9.26 -18.94 -4.25
C GLU A 198 10.09 -20.18 -3.84
#